data_AF-A0A9D4FVW2-F1
#
_entry.id   AF-A0A9D4FVW2-F1
#
_cell.length_a   1.000
_cell.length_b   1.000
_cell.length_c   1.000
_cell.angle_alpha   90.00
_cell.angle_beta   90.00
_cell.angle_gamma   90.00
#
_symmetry.space_group_name_H-M   'P 1'
#
loop_
_entity.id
_entity.type
_entity.pdbx_description
1 polymer ?
#
loop_
_entity_poly.entity_id
_entity_poly.type
_entity_poly.pdbx_seq_one_letter_code
_entity_poly.pdbx_strand_id
1 'polypeptide(L)' 'MSGHEVLNRVEKGLRIPRPTGGPVHCPDIYYEHMFKCWNRSPETRPTFVSLQDFFNNYMVSAEGEFKAMG' A
#
# COMPACT_ATOMS: atom_id res chain seq x y z
N MET A 1 17.39 -3.44 13.91
CA MET A 1 16.50 -4.60 13.80
C MET A 1 17.25 -5.68 13.04
N SER A 2 17.37 -6.89 13.58
CA SER A 2 18.00 -7.99 12.84
C SER A 2 17.01 -8.67 11.90
N GLY A 3 17.49 -9.44 10.92
CA GLY A 3 16.61 -10.19 10.02
C GLY A 3 15.71 -11.18 10.77
N HIS A 4 16.24 -11.84 11.81
CA HIS A 4 15.46 -12.77 12.64
C HIS A 4 14.33 -12.04 13.41
N GLU A 5 14.61 -10.84 13.91
CA GLU A 5 13.61 -10.02 14.60
C GLU A 5 12.49 -9.59 13.65
N VAL A 6 12.81 -9.25 12.38
CA VAL A 6 11.82 -8.93 11.35
C VAL A 6 10.90 -10.11 11.08
N LEU A 7 11.46 -11.32 10.85
CA LEU A 7 10.66 -12.51 10.57
C LEU A 7 9.67 -12.81 11.69
N ASN A 8 10.13 -12.79 12.94
CA ASN A 8 9.28 -13.08 14.11
C ASN A 8 8.14 -12.04 14.27
N ARG A 9 8.39 -10.77 13.95
CA ARG A 9 7.35 -9.73 13.94
C ARG A 9 6.32 -9.96 12.82
N VAL A 10 6.78 -10.26 11.60
CA VAL A 10 5.91 -10.53 10.44
C VAL A 10 5.02 -11.76 10.68
N GLU A 11 5.56 -12.82 11.29
CA GLU A 11 4.83 -14.02 11.68
C GLU A 11 3.74 -13.75 12.73
N LYS A 12 3.95 -12.79 13.62
CA LYS A 12 2.94 -12.30 14.58
C LYS A 12 1.89 -11.37 13.96
N GLY A 13 1.97 -11.13 12.65
CA GLY A 13 1.03 -10.28 11.92
C GLY A 13 1.39 -8.80 11.93
N LEU A 14 2.53 -8.39 12.51
CA LEU A 14 2.98 -7.01 12.41
C LEU A 14 3.30 -6.67 10.96
N ARG A 15 2.83 -5.50 10.54
CA ARG A 15 3.12 -4.89 9.24
C ARG A 15 3.64 -3.49 9.46
N ILE A 16 4.31 -2.96 8.45
CA ILE A 16 4.87 -1.61 8.50
C ILE A 16 3.70 -0.62 8.58
N PRO A 17 3.73 0.37 9.49
CA PRO A 17 2.70 1.40 9.55
C PRO A 17 2.76 2.31 8.31
N ARG A 18 1.71 3.07 8.05
CA ARG A 18 1.68 4.02 6.94
C ARG A 18 2.87 5.00 7.05
N PRO A 19 3.65 5.23 5.98
CA PRO A 19 4.72 6.22 6.00
C PRO A 19 4.17 7.64 6.20
N THR A 20 4.65 8.33 7.22
CA THR A 20 4.26 9.72 7.54
C THR A 20 5.41 10.73 7.50
N GLY A 21 6.67 10.26 7.53
CA GLY A 21 7.87 11.12 7.61
C GLY A 21 8.66 11.27 6.31
N GLY A 22 8.16 10.73 5.20
CA GLY A 22 8.85 10.81 3.89
C GLY A 22 8.61 12.14 3.18
N PRO A 23 9.42 12.47 2.14
CA PRO A 23 9.22 13.68 1.32
C PRO A 23 7.94 13.62 0.48
N VAL A 24 7.34 12.43 0.33
CA VAL A 24 6.10 12.20 -0.38
C VAL A 24 5.06 11.71 0.62
N HIS A 25 3.92 12.41 0.70
CA HIS A 25 2.78 11.94 1.47
C HIS A 25 2.29 10.59 0.91
N CYS A 26 1.98 9.63 1.78
CA CYS A 26 1.38 8.36 1.39
C CYS A 26 -0.14 8.43 1.61
N PRO A 27 -0.97 8.57 0.55
CA PRO A 27 -2.42 8.44 0.64
C PRO A 27 -2.86 7.12 1.29
N ASP A 28 -3.93 7.18 2.07
CA ASP A 28 -4.46 6.01 2.78
C ASP A 28 -4.81 4.87 1.81
N ILE A 29 -5.39 5.17 0.65
CA ILE A 29 -5.77 4.17 -0.35
C ILE A 29 -4.58 3.37 -0.91
N TYR A 30 -3.40 3.99 -1.02
CA TYR A 30 -2.19 3.28 -1.42
C TYR A 30 -1.70 2.38 -0.30
N TYR A 31 -1.73 2.88 0.94
CA TYR A 31 -1.37 2.07 2.10
C TYR A 31 -2.30 0.87 2.28
N GLU A 32 -3.61 1.04 2.08
CA GLU A 32 -4.59 -0.04 2.11
C GLU A 32 -4.24 -1.14 1.08
N HIS A 33 -3.82 -0.76 -0.14
CA HIS A 33 -3.40 -1.73 -1.15
C HIS A 33 -2.07 -2.40 -0.78
N MET A 34 -1.10 -1.67 -0.23
CA MET A 34 0.12 -2.28 0.32
C MET A 34 -0.21 -3.31 1.42
N PHE A 35 -1.15 -2.98 2.30
CA PHE A 35 -1.59 -3.87 3.37
C PHE A 35 -2.25 -5.14 2.83
N LYS A 36 -3.09 -5.04 1.78
CA LYS A 36 -3.66 -6.19 1.06
C LYS A 36 -2.58 -7.09 0.46
N CYS A 37 -1.52 -6.53 -0.13
CA CYS A 37 -0.37 -7.29 -0.64
C CYS A 37 0.34 -8.10 0.45
N TRP A 38 0.31 -7.63 1.69
CA TRP A 38 0.96 -8.29 2.83
C TRP A 38 0.04 -9.23 3.61
N ASN A 39 -1.11 -9.62 3.06
CA ASN A 39 -2.01 -10.55 3.73
C ASN A 39 -1.30 -11.88 4.04
N ARG A 40 -1.57 -12.41 5.24
CA ARG A 40 -1.04 -13.70 5.70
C ARG A 40 -1.46 -14.82 4.77
N SER A 41 -2.70 -14.80 4.32
CA SER A 41 -3.30 -15.74 3.38
C SER A 41 -2.88 -15.35 1.95
N PRO A 42 -2.06 -16.14 1.25
CA PRO A 42 -1.60 -15.80 -0.11
C PRO A 42 -2.75 -15.64 -1.12
N GLU A 43 -3.81 -16.44 -0.98
CA GLU A 43 -4.98 -16.46 -1.86
C GLU A 43 -5.86 -15.21 -1.76
N THR A 44 -5.71 -14.41 -0.70
CA THR A 44 -6.42 -13.13 -0.53
C THR A 44 -5.61 -11.93 -1.02
N ARG A 45 -4.39 -12.15 -1.50
CA ARG A 45 -3.54 -11.08 -2.04
C ARG A 45 -4.04 -10.67 -3.43
N PRO A 46 -3.95 -9.38 -3.79
CA PRO A 46 -4.31 -8.92 -5.12
C PRO A 46 -3.38 -9.52 -6.17
N THR A 47 -3.91 -9.73 -7.38
CA THR A 47 -3.11 -10.12 -8.53
C THR A 47 -2.36 -8.90 -9.08
N PHE A 48 -1.26 -9.12 -9.80
CA PHE A 48 -0.57 -8.02 -10.49
C PHE A 48 -1.47 -7.29 -11.48
N VAL A 49 -2.40 -7.98 -12.14
CA VAL A 49 -3.41 -7.37 -13.02
C VAL A 49 -4.27 -6.37 -12.23
N SER A 50 -4.83 -6.79 -11.09
CA SER A 50 -5.65 -5.90 -10.26
C SER A 50 -4.86 -4.71 -9.69
N LEU A 51 -3.58 -4.89 -9.37
CA LEU A 51 -2.71 -3.80 -8.94
C LEU A 51 -2.44 -2.81 -10.08
N GLN A 52 -2.15 -3.33 -11.28
CA GLN A 52 -1.93 -2.50 -12.47
C GLN A 52 -3.16 -1.65 -12.80
N ASP A 53 -4.34 -2.26 -12.81
CA ASP A 53 -5.61 -1.55 -13.05
C ASP A 53 -5.83 -0.46 -11.99
N PHE A 54 -5.58 -0.76 -10.72
CA PHE A 54 -5.72 0.21 -9.63
C PHE A 54 -4.78 1.41 -9.82
N PHE A 55 -3.48 1.19 -10.01
CA PHE A 55 -2.52 2.29 -10.09
C PHE A 55 -2.66 3.13 -11.38
N ASN A 56 -3.04 2.51 -12.50
CA ASN A 56 -3.25 3.22 -13.76
C ASN A 56 -4.53 4.06 -13.74
N ASN A 57 -5.61 3.56 -13.14
CA ASN A 57 -6.89 4.28 -13.10
C ASN A 57 -6.94 5.33 -11.99
N TYR A 58 -6.23 5.13 -10.87
CA TYR A 58 -6.21 6.09 -9.77
C TYR A 58 -5.52 7.41 -10.15
N MET A 59 -4.45 7.39 -10.95
CA MET A 59 -3.79 8.62 -11.40
C MET A 59 -4.72 9.49 -12.27
N VAL A 60 -5.58 8.87 -13.09
CA VAL A 60 -6.54 9.60 -13.94
C VAL A 60 -7.64 10.30 -13.12
N SER A 61 -8.12 9.68 -12.04
CA SER A 61 -9.13 10.30 -11.16
C SER A 61 -8.55 11.31 -10.17
N ALA A 62 -7.39 11.02 -9.57
CA ALA A 62 -6.78 11.88 -8.56
C ALA A 62 -6.21 13.19 -9.15
N GLU A 63 -5.75 13.20 -10.41
CA GLU A 63 -5.34 14.42 -11.11
C GLU A 63 -6.52 15.31 -11.51
N GLY A 64 -7.69 14.72 -11.79
CA GLY A 64 -8.93 15.45 -12.11
C GLY A 64 -9.46 16.25 -10.92
N GLU A 65 -9.39 15.69 -9.71
CA GLU A 65 -9.84 16.35 -8.48
C GLU A 65 -8.83 17.39 -7.96
N PHE A 66 -7.52 17.14 -8.11
CA PHE A 66 -6.48 18.10 -7.73
C PHE A 66 -6.51 19.39 -8.58
N LYS A 67 -6.93 19.30 -9.84
CA LYS A 67 -7.04 20.46 -10.76
C LYS A 67 -8.33 21.27 -10.61
N ALA A 68 -9.35 20.72 -9.93
CA ALA A 68 -10.64 21.38 -9.72
C ALA A 68 -10.68 22.28 -8.46
N MET A 69 -9.61 22.29 -7.66
CA MET A 69 -9.46 23.13 -6.47
C MET A 69 -8.38 24.21 -6.63
N GLY A 70 -7.99 24.52 -7.87
CA GLY A 70 -7.06 25.60 -8.23
C GLY A 70 -7.74 26.76 -8.93
#